data_AF-K5X1V5-F1
#
_entry.id   AF-K5X1V5-F1
#
_cell.length_a   1.000
_cell.length_b   1.000
_cell.length_c   1.000
_cell.angle_alpha   90.00
_cell.angle_beta   90.00
_cell.angle_gamma   90.00
#
_symmetry.space_group_name_H-M   'P 1'
#
loop_
_entity.id
_entity.type
_entity.pdbx_description
1 polymer ?
#
loop_
_entity_poly.entity_id
_entity_poly.type
_entity_poly.pdbx_seq_one_letter_code
_entity_poly.pdbx_strand_id
1 'polypeptide(L)'
;MNNKSESEWRAILSPEQFRVLRGKGTERPGTGEYNKFSKEGTYGCAGCGTPLYTSSTKFDSGCGWPAFFDAIPGAVTRHEDSTLGMRRIEITCTACGGHLGHVFKGEGFGTPTDERHCVNSVSLKFDEGKGQ
;
A
#
# COMPACT_ATOMS: atom_id res chain seq x y z
N MET A 1 3.07 8.88 16.20
CA MET A 1 3.12 9.54 14.88
C MET A 1 4.58 9.72 14.50
N ASN A 2 5.00 9.19 13.35
CA ASN A 2 6.37 9.31 12.86
C ASN A 2 6.56 10.72 12.26
N ASN A 3 6.82 11.71 13.12
CA ASN A 3 6.94 13.14 12.78
C ASN A 3 8.30 13.49 12.17
N LYS A 4 8.59 12.96 10.99
CA LYS A 4 9.74 13.37 10.18
C LYS A 4 9.33 14.46 9.20
N SER A 5 10.20 15.44 9.01
CA SER A 5 10.03 16.52 8.03
C SER A 5 10.11 16.00 6.58
N GLU A 6 9.60 16.75 5.60
CA GLU A 6 9.68 16.36 4.19
C GLU A 6 11.14 16.17 3.73
N SER A 7 12.05 17.02 4.19
CA SER A 7 13.49 16.91 3.90
C SER A 7 14.10 15.63 4.44
N GLU A 8 13.73 15.20 5.66
CA GLU A 8 14.17 13.92 6.21
C GLU A 8 13.64 12.76 5.40
N TRP A 9 12.36 12.79 5.00
CA TRP A 9 11.79 11.79 4.12
C TRP A 9 12.51 11.73 2.78
N ARG A 10 12.85 12.87 2.17
CA ARG A 10 13.64 12.90 0.92
C ARG A 10 15.06 12.35 1.08
N ALA A 11 15.62 12.40 2.28
CA ALA A 11 16.95 11.87 2.56
C ALA A 11 16.94 10.35 2.78
N ILE A 12 15.86 9.79 3.34
CA ILE A 12 15.75 8.35 3.61
C ILE A 12 15.00 7.55 2.54
N LEU A 13 14.11 8.20 1.79
CA LEU A 13 13.32 7.58 0.72
C LEU A 13 13.98 7.83 -0.64
N SER A 14 13.87 6.84 -1.51
CA SER A 14 14.16 7.04 -2.92
C SER A 14 13.21 8.08 -3.54
N PRO A 15 13.61 8.79 -4.61
CA PRO A 15 12.78 9.80 -5.26
C PRO A 15 11.37 9.30 -5.62
N GLU A 16 11.25 8.05 -6.07
CA GLU A 16 9.96 7.42 -6.40
C GLU A 16 9.13 7.11 -5.15
N GLN A 17 9.75 6.59 -4.10
CA GLN A 17 9.08 6.32 -2.83
C GLN A 17 8.55 7.63 -2.21
N PHE A 18 9.35 8.70 -2.25
CA PHE A 18 8.92 10.01 -1.79
C PHE A 18 7.75 10.55 -2.63
N ARG A 19 7.84 10.46 -3.96
CA ARG A 19 6.78 10.88 -4.88
C ARG A 19 5.46 10.15 -4.61
N VAL A 20 5.49 8.86 -4.31
CA VAL A 20 4.29 8.08 -4.01
C VAL A 20 3.80 8.34 -2.58
N LEU A 21 4.63 8.08 -1.57
CA LEU A 21 4.23 8.17 -0.15
C LEU A 21 3.88 9.59 0.28
N ARG A 22 4.54 10.62 -0.24
CA ARG A 22 4.33 12.03 0.16
C ARG A 22 3.65 12.84 -0.92
N GLY A 23 4.01 12.62 -2.18
CA GLY A 23 3.40 13.31 -3.32
C GLY A 23 2.07 12.72 -3.80
N LYS A 24 1.52 11.70 -3.10
CA LYS A 24 0.31 10.95 -3.52
C LYS A 24 0.38 10.47 -4.98
N GLY A 25 1.59 10.20 -5.45
CA GLY A 25 1.84 9.67 -6.77
C GLY A 25 1.37 8.22 -6.90
N THR A 26 1.23 7.76 -8.13
CA THR A 26 0.95 6.35 -8.43
C THR A 26 2.06 5.83 -9.33
N GLU A 27 2.59 4.66 -9.00
CA GLU A 27 3.54 3.91 -9.81
C GLU A 27 2.91 3.54 -11.16
N ARG A 28 3.70 3.34 -12.21
CA ARG A 28 3.15 2.87 -13.49
C ARG A 28 2.61 1.44 -13.34
N PRO A 29 1.47 1.10 -13.95
CA PRO A 29 0.95 -0.27 -13.90
C PRO A 29 1.94 -1.24 -14.54
N GLY A 30 2.11 -2.40 -13.93
CA GLY A 30 2.95 -3.48 -14.46
C GLY A 30 4.45 -3.33 -14.21
N THR A 31 4.93 -2.18 -13.71
CA THR A 31 6.35 -1.96 -13.42
C THR A 31 6.74 -2.28 -11.98
N GLY A 32 5.76 -2.50 -11.10
CA GLY A 32 5.98 -2.75 -9.69
C GLY A 32 6.63 -4.09 -9.38
N GLU A 33 7.66 -4.06 -8.53
CA GLU A 33 8.38 -5.25 -8.06
C GLU A 33 7.44 -6.27 -7.40
N TYR A 34 6.45 -5.79 -6.63
CA TYR A 34 5.53 -6.66 -5.89
C TYR A 34 4.26 -7.07 -6.64
N ASN A 35 4.10 -6.62 -7.89
CA ASN A 35 2.92 -6.94 -8.70
C ASN A 35 2.79 -8.47 -8.87
N LYS A 36 3.81 -9.10 -9.48
CA LYS A 36 3.87 -10.57 -9.69
C LYS A 36 4.55 -11.33 -8.55
N PHE A 37 4.82 -10.66 -7.45
CA PHE A 37 5.54 -11.26 -6.33
C PHE A 37 4.58 -12.03 -5.43
N SER A 38 4.88 -13.29 -5.15
CA SER A 38 4.03 -14.19 -4.36
C SER A 38 4.86 -15.02 -3.38
N LYS A 39 5.59 -14.35 -2.49
CA LYS A 39 6.25 -15.00 -1.37
C LYS A 39 5.46 -14.81 -0.07
N GLU A 40 5.63 -15.76 0.84
CA GLU A 40 5.09 -15.70 2.19
C GLU A 40 5.89 -14.73 3.05
N GLY A 41 5.20 -13.80 3.72
CA GLY A 41 5.83 -12.78 4.53
C GLY A 41 4.91 -11.59 4.80
N THR A 42 5.48 -10.49 5.27
CA THR A 42 4.75 -9.28 5.63
C THR A 42 5.20 -8.11 4.78
N TYR A 43 4.25 -7.34 4.28
CA TYR A 43 4.50 -6.09 3.55
C TYR A 43 4.40 -4.92 4.53
N GLY A 44 5.54 -4.36 4.88
CA GLY A 44 5.63 -3.15 5.68
C GLY A 44 5.58 -1.88 4.85
N CYS A 45 5.35 -0.74 5.51
CA CYS A 45 5.45 0.57 4.90
C CYS A 45 6.91 0.85 4.54
N ALA A 46 7.20 1.19 3.28
CA ALA A 46 8.55 1.54 2.85
C ALA A 46 9.14 2.74 3.62
N GLY A 47 8.30 3.65 4.13
CA GLY A 47 8.75 4.79 4.91
C GLY A 47 9.01 4.50 6.38
N CYS A 48 8.03 3.96 7.10
CA CYS A 48 8.17 3.79 8.55
C CYS A 48 8.48 2.36 9.01
N GLY A 49 8.42 1.38 8.10
CA GLY A 49 8.61 -0.04 8.42
C GLY A 49 7.42 -0.71 9.13
N THR A 50 6.35 0.02 9.45
CA THR A 50 5.15 -0.56 10.09
C THR A 50 4.54 -1.64 9.20
N PRO A 51 4.22 -2.83 9.73
CA PRO A 51 3.58 -3.90 8.96
C PRO A 51 2.17 -3.46 8.52
N LEU A 52 1.88 -3.54 7.23
CA LEU A 52 0.61 -3.08 6.63
C LEU A 52 -0.25 -4.23 6.15
N TYR A 53 0.34 -5.17 5.43
CA TYR A 53 -0.36 -6.29 4.78
C TYR A 53 0.41 -7.59 4.99
N THR A 54 -0.28 -8.72 4.93
CA THR A 54 0.33 -10.06 4.94
C THR A 54 0.18 -10.70 3.57
N SER A 55 1.10 -11.58 3.20
CA SER A 55 1.01 -12.35 1.95
C SER A 55 -0.28 -13.16 1.84
N SER A 56 -0.84 -13.62 2.96
CA SER A 56 -2.11 -14.36 3.00
C SER A 56 -3.30 -13.54 2.52
N THR A 57 -3.22 -12.21 2.62
CA THR A 57 -4.25 -11.28 2.14
C THR A 57 -4.02 -10.83 0.70
N LYS A 58 -2.87 -11.16 0.11
CA LYS A 58 -2.54 -10.81 -1.27
C LYS A 58 -3.30 -11.70 -2.23
N PHE A 59 -3.87 -11.10 -3.27
CA PHE A 59 -4.52 -11.85 -4.35
C PHE A 59 -4.22 -11.22 -5.71
N ASP A 60 -4.42 -11.99 -6.78
CA ASP A 60 -4.28 -11.47 -8.14
C ASP A 60 -5.58 -10.83 -8.59
N SER A 61 -5.57 -9.51 -8.75
CA SER A 61 -6.74 -8.76 -9.25
C SER A 61 -6.62 -8.39 -10.73
N GLY A 62 -5.49 -8.69 -11.37
CA GLY A 62 -5.19 -8.25 -12.74
C GLY A 62 -5.02 -6.74 -12.94
N CYS A 63 -5.04 -5.91 -11.88
CA CYS A 63 -4.99 -4.44 -12.02
C CYS A 63 -3.61 -3.89 -12.43
N GLY A 64 -2.55 -4.69 -12.35
CA GLY A 64 -1.17 -4.27 -12.64
C GLY A 64 -0.39 -3.74 -11.43
N TRP A 65 -0.97 -3.80 -10.23
CA TRP A 65 -0.35 -3.49 -8.95
C TRP A 65 -0.63 -4.59 -7.92
N PRO A 66 0.16 -4.70 -6.84
CA PRO A 66 -0.16 -5.63 -5.77
C PRO A 66 -1.53 -5.28 -5.15
N ALA A 67 -2.40 -6.29 -5.13
CA ALA A 67 -3.73 -6.21 -4.57
C ALA A 67 -3.85 -7.06 -3.31
N PHE A 68 -4.51 -6.49 -2.30
CA PHE A 68 -4.80 -7.17 -1.03
C PHE A 68 -6.28 -7.05 -0.72
N PHE A 69 -6.87 -8.06 -0.08
CA PHE A 69 -8.28 -8.00 0.31
C PHE A 69 -8.49 -7.54 1.75
N ASP A 70 -7.44 -7.57 2.58
CA ASP A 70 -7.52 -7.14 3.96
C ASP A 70 -6.17 -6.55 4.39
N ALA A 71 -6.19 -5.64 5.36
CA ALA A 71 -5.01 -5.00 5.92
C ALA A 71 -4.87 -5.37 7.40
N ILE A 72 -3.65 -5.28 7.93
CA ILE A 72 -3.44 -5.50 9.36
C ILE A 72 -4.28 -4.49 10.16
N PRO A 73 -5.08 -4.93 11.15
CA PRO A 73 -5.96 -4.06 11.91
C PRO A 73 -5.22 -2.85 12.50
N GLY A 74 -5.69 -1.64 12.16
CA GLY A 74 -5.10 -0.38 12.62
C GLY A 74 -3.85 0.09 11.87
N ALA A 75 -3.29 -0.70 10.94
CA ALA A 75 -2.09 -0.34 10.21
C ALA A 75 -2.33 0.68 9.08
N VAL A 76 -3.55 0.71 8.54
CA VAL A 76 -3.96 1.61 7.46
C VAL A 76 -5.14 2.49 7.88
N THR A 77 -5.07 3.76 7.51
CA THR A 77 -6.16 4.74 7.63
C THR A 77 -6.84 4.88 6.28
N ARG A 78 -8.17 4.91 6.29
CA ARG A 78 -9.02 5.07 5.11
C ARG A 78 -9.52 6.52 5.05
N HIS A 79 -9.37 7.16 3.90
CA HIS A 79 -9.84 8.52 3.64
C HIS A 79 -10.74 8.49 2.41
N GLU A 80 -11.89 9.15 2.47
CA GLU A 80 -12.78 9.26 1.32
C GLU A 80 -12.16 10.19 0.28
N ASP A 81 -11.96 9.68 -0.93
CA ASP A 81 -11.45 10.42 -2.08
C ASP A 81 -12.55 10.49 -3.16
N SER A 82 -13.14 11.67 -3.32
CA SER A 82 -14.14 11.93 -4.36
C SER A 82 -13.54 12.62 -5.58
N THR A 83 -12.22 12.52 -5.78
CA THR A 83 -11.54 13.21 -6.88
C THR A 83 -11.81 12.51 -8.21
N LEU A 84 -11.82 13.30 -9.29
CA LEU A 84 -12.10 12.82 -10.66
C LEU A 84 -13.50 12.20 -10.85
N GLY A 85 -14.47 12.57 -10.00
CA GLY A 85 -15.86 12.12 -10.14
C GLY A 85 -16.10 10.65 -9.80
N MET A 86 -15.10 9.96 -9.24
CA MET A 86 -15.20 8.58 -8.76
C MET A 86 -15.15 8.56 -7.24
N ARG A 87 -15.97 7.73 -6.59
CA ARG A 87 -15.89 7.49 -5.14
C ARG A 87 -14.83 6.43 -4.89
N ARG A 88 -13.65 6.87 -4.47
CA ARG A 88 -12.53 6.02 -4.07
C ARG A 88 -12.27 6.21 -2.59
N ILE A 89 -11.54 5.29 -1.99
CA ILE A 89 -11.10 5.41 -0.61
C ILE A 89 -9.58 5.36 -0.65
N GLU A 90 -8.92 6.51 -0.44
CA GLU A 90 -7.48 6.59 -0.26
C GLU A 90 -7.08 5.81 1.00
N ILE A 91 -6.02 5.02 0.89
CA ILE A 91 -5.42 4.32 2.02
C ILE A 91 -4.04 4.89 2.32
N THR A 92 -3.83 5.29 3.57
CA THR A 92 -2.56 5.82 4.07
C THR A 92 -2.06 4.98 5.23
N CYS A 93 -0.75 4.98 5.47
CA CYS A 93 -0.18 4.32 6.65
C CYS A 93 -0.55 5.11 7.91
N THR A 94 -1.19 4.47 8.90
CA THR A 94 -1.58 5.12 10.16
C THR A 94 -0.39 5.69 10.93
N ALA A 95 0.77 5.03 10.85
CA ALA A 95 1.94 5.40 11.63
C ALA A 95 2.67 6.66 11.12
N CYS A 96 2.73 6.86 9.80
CA CYS A 96 3.50 7.95 9.17
C CYS A 96 2.70 8.84 8.21
N GLY A 97 1.43 8.51 7.94
CA GLY A 97 0.57 9.21 7.00
C GLY A 97 1.00 9.08 5.53
N GLY A 98 1.85 8.10 5.20
CA GLY A 98 2.30 7.89 3.82
C GLY A 98 1.19 7.32 2.94
N HIS A 99 1.01 7.86 1.74
CA HIS A 99 0.06 7.37 0.75
C HIS A 99 0.48 5.99 0.24
N LEU A 100 -0.44 5.03 0.30
CA LEU A 100 -0.22 3.65 -0.13
C LEU A 100 -0.91 3.39 -1.47
N GLY A 101 -2.15 3.85 -1.60
CA GLY A 101 -2.96 3.65 -2.80
C GLY A 101 -4.44 3.88 -2.51
N HIS A 102 -5.30 3.05 -3.11
CA HIS A 102 -6.75 3.15 -2.95
C HIS A 102 -7.39 1.78 -2.70
N VAL A 103 -8.44 1.75 -1.90
CA VAL A 103 -9.32 0.60 -1.74
C VAL A 103 -10.64 0.82 -2.47
N PHE A 104 -11.08 -0.24 -3.13
CA PHE A 104 -12.35 -0.35 -3.84
C PHE A 104 -13.17 -1.45 -3.17
N LYS A 105 -14.49 -1.30 -3.09
CA LYS A 105 -15.40 -2.29 -2.49
C LYS A 105 -16.51 -2.63 -3.48
N GLY A 106 -17.04 -3.85 -3.42
CA GLY A 106 -18.19 -4.23 -4.25
C GLY A 106 -17.82 -4.64 -5.67
N GLU A 107 -16.56 -5.00 -5.91
CA GLU A 107 -16.11 -5.46 -7.23
C GLU A 107 -16.39 -6.95 -7.47
N GLY A 108 -16.80 -7.71 -6.44
CA GLY A 108 -17.21 -9.10 -6.60
C GLY A 108 -16.03 -10.07 -6.79
N PHE A 109 -14.86 -9.77 -6.22
CA PHE A 109 -13.67 -10.64 -6.33
C PHE A 109 -13.79 -11.94 -5.53
N GLY A 110 -14.91 -12.17 -4.83
CA GLY A 110 -15.14 -13.39 -4.04
C GLY A 110 -14.22 -13.49 -2.82
N THR A 111 -13.63 -12.37 -2.41
CA THR A 111 -12.81 -12.28 -1.20
C THR A 111 -13.71 -12.12 0.03
N PRO A 112 -13.27 -12.53 1.23
CA PRO A 112 -14.11 -12.48 2.44
C PRO A 112 -14.67 -11.09 2.75
N THR A 113 -13.94 -10.04 2.36
CA THR A 113 -14.28 -8.64 2.60
C THR A 113 -14.92 -7.97 1.38
N ASP A 114 -14.81 -8.57 0.19
CA ASP A 114 -15.11 -7.97 -1.12
C ASP A 114 -14.43 -6.59 -1.32
N GLU A 115 -13.27 -6.42 -0.68
CA GLU A 115 -12.42 -5.22 -0.80
C GLU A 115 -11.22 -5.54 -1.69
N ARG A 116 -10.82 -4.57 -2.51
CA ARG A 116 -9.59 -4.58 -3.30
C ARG A 116 -8.73 -3.39 -2.94
N HIS A 117 -7.71 -3.64 -2.13
CA HIS A 117 -6.67 -2.67 -1.80
C HIS A 117 -5.63 -2.66 -2.92
N CYS A 118 -5.71 -1.68 -3.80
CA CYS A 118 -4.74 -1.47 -4.87
C CYS A 118 -3.61 -0.59 -4.34
N VAL A 119 -2.45 -1.19 -4.06
CA VAL A 119 -1.33 -0.53 -3.37
C VAL A 119 -0.14 -0.37 -4.30
N ASN A 120 0.59 0.73 -4.19
CA ASN A 120 1.82 0.92 -4.95
C ASN A 120 2.95 0.05 -4.40
N SER A 121 3.66 -0.66 -5.28
CA SER A 121 4.78 -1.53 -4.87
C SER A 121 5.87 -0.73 -4.14
N VAL A 122 6.25 0.43 -4.68
CA VAL A 122 7.23 1.35 -4.06
C VAL A 122 6.83 1.85 -2.67
N SER A 123 5.54 1.83 -2.31
CA SER A 123 5.09 2.23 -0.98
C SER A 123 5.21 1.11 0.07
N LEU A 124 5.47 -0.11 -0.40
CA LEU A 124 5.63 -1.30 0.40
C LEU A 124 7.09 -1.72 0.47
N LYS A 125 7.42 -2.44 1.53
CA LYS A 125 8.69 -3.15 1.70
C LYS A 125 8.38 -4.54 2.20
N PHE A 126 8.75 -5.54 1.43
CA PHE A 126 8.53 -6.92 1.83
C PHE A 126 9.58 -7.37 2.85
N ASP A 127 9.12 -8.05 3.87
CA ASP A 127 9.94 -8.72 4.88
C ASP A 127 9.59 -10.21 4.87
N GLU A 128 10.57 -11.07 4.57
CA GLU A 128 10.41 -12.53 4.52
C GLU A 128 10.15 -13.16 5.90
N GLY A 129 9.95 -12.37 6.96
CA GLY A 129 9.63 -12.88 8.28
C GLY A 129 10.67 -13.91 8.70
N LYS A 130 11.94 -13.50 8.80
CA LYS A 130 12.96 -14.41 9.31
C LYS A 130 12.50 -14.91 10.68
N GLY A 131 12.16 -16.19 10.74
CA GLY A 131 11.88 -16.89 11.99
C GLY A 131 12.98 -16.55 12.98
N GLN A 132 12.55 -16.02 14.12
CA GLN A 132 13.29 -16.19 15.37
C GLN A 132 12.97 -17.57 15.92
#